data_AF-A0A0H5RUE1-F1
#
_entry.id   AF-A0A0H5RUE1-F1
#
_cell.length_a   1.000
_cell.length_b   1.000
_cell.length_c   1.000
_cell.angle_alpha   90.00
_cell.angle_beta   90.00
_cell.angle_gamma   90.00
#
_symmetry.space_group_name_H-M   'P 1'
#
loop_
_entity.id
_entity.type
_entity.pdbx_description
1 polymer ?
#
loop_
_entity_poly.entity_id
_entity_poly.type
_entity_poly.pdbx_seq_one_letter_code
_entity_poly.pdbx_strand_id
1 'polypeptide(L)'
;MAQPVQSAGGTISVHTTERGLPVALRLDPVELKKPPDQLAEEIMALCRLSAARAQVERRRDLAEKGYSASVVEPLRLATEDELARAEDAVLDEEDDLPTTWGRSV
;
A
#
# COMPACT_ATOMS: atom_id res chain seq x y z
N MET A 1 -10.96 8.47 8.92
CA MET A 1 -9.56 8.06 8.77
C MET A 1 -9.51 7.03 7.67
N ALA A 2 -8.54 7.09 6.76
CA ALA A 2 -8.40 6.12 5.69
C ALA A 2 -8.23 4.71 6.28
N GLN A 3 -8.82 3.72 5.61
CA GLN A 3 -8.74 2.32 6.03
C GLN A 3 -7.27 1.86 6.00
N PRO A 4 -6.79 1.09 6.99
CA PRO A 4 -5.42 0.62 6.98
C PRO A 4 -5.16 -0.28 5.77
N VAL A 5 -3.97 -0.17 5.20
CA VAL A 5 -3.46 -1.14 4.23
C VAL A 5 -2.75 -2.25 5.00
N GLN A 6 -2.93 -3.48 4.56
CA GLN A 6 -2.40 -4.68 5.20
C GLN A 6 -1.65 -5.52 4.17
N SER A 7 -0.64 -6.26 4.61
CA SER A 7 -0.12 -7.40 3.83
C SER A 7 -1.26 -8.42 3.60
N ALA A 8 -1.16 -9.30 2.61
CA ALA A 8 -2.21 -10.29 2.34
C ALA A 8 -2.40 -11.26 3.51
N GLY A 9 -1.32 -11.57 4.23
CA GLY A 9 -1.38 -12.33 5.48
C GLY A 9 -2.00 -11.58 6.66
N GLY A 10 -2.21 -10.26 6.55
CA GLY A 10 -2.77 -9.41 7.60
C GLY A 10 -1.86 -9.25 8.83
N THR A 11 -0.60 -9.68 8.72
CA THR A 11 0.41 -9.65 9.79
C THR A 11 1.10 -8.29 9.91
N ILE A 12 1.14 -7.53 8.83
CA ILE A 12 1.56 -6.12 8.81
C ILE A 12 0.35 -5.26 8.47
N SER A 13 0.15 -4.16 9.19
CA SER A 13 -0.81 -3.15 8.79
C SER A 13 -0.30 -1.74 9.06
N VAL A 14 -0.49 -0.86 8.09
CA VAL A 14 -0.05 0.54 8.13
C VAL A 14 -1.23 1.50 7.97
N HIS A 15 -1.16 2.60 8.69
CA HIS A 15 -1.91 3.82 8.37
C HIS A 15 -0.92 4.91 8.01
N THR A 16 -1.19 5.61 6.92
CA THR A 16 -0.36 6.72 6.47
C THR A 16 -1.17 7.99 6.27
N THR A 17 -0.46 9.10 6.15
CA THR A 17 -1.01 10.33 5.56
C THR A 17 -1.22 10.16 4.06
N GLU A 18 -1.91 11.08 3.39
CA GLU A 18 -2.07 11.09 1.93
C GLU A 18 -0.71 11.07 1.18
N ARG A 19 0.38 11.48 1.83
CA ARG A 19 1.74 11.46 1.25
C ARG A 19 2.57 10.23 1.65
N GLY A 20 1.98 9.25 2.31
CA GLY A 20 2.65 8.00 2.66
C GLY A 20 3.50 8.05 3.92
N LEU A 21 3.44 9.13 4.71
CA LEU A 21 4.11 9.18 6.01
C LEU A 21 3.37 8.26 6.99
N PRO A 22 4.01 7.22 7.57
CA PRO A 22 3.36 6.34 8.53
C PRO A 22 2.99 7.09 9.80
N VAL A 23 1.73 6.95 10.21
CA VAL A 23 1.17 7.51 11.46
C VAL A 23 0.77 6.42 12.46
N ALA A 24 0.56 5.20 11.99
CA ALA A 24 0.42 4.01 12.82
C ALA A 24 0.91 2.77 12.08
N LEU A 25 1.53 1.85 12.82
CA LEU A 25 2.05 0.58 12.32
C LEU A 25 1.72 -0.51 13.34
N ARG A 26 1.24 -1.65 12.84
CA ARG A 26 1.10 -2.89 13.61
C ARG A 26 1.87 -3.99 12.90
N LEU A 27 2.67 -4.72 13.67
CA LEU A 27 3.43 -5.87 13.23
C LEU A 27 3.07 -7.04 14.13
N ASP A 28 2.73 -8.18 13.54
CA ASP A 28 2.73 -9.45 14.26
C ASP A 28 4.17 -9.83 14.64
N PRO A 29 4.42 -10.37 15.85
CA PRO A 29 5.76 -10.79 16.26
C PRO A 29 6.45 -11.78 15.30
N VAL A 30 5.71 -12.52 14.48
CA VAL A 30 6.28 -13.42 13.46
C VAL A 30 7.11 -12.66 12.43
N GLU A 31 6.71 -11.43 12.10
CA GLU A 31 7.37 -10.58 11.10
C GLU A 31 8.75 -10.12 11.55
N LEU A 32 8.98 -10.01 12.86
CA LEU A 32 10.28 -9.62 13.43
C LEU A 32 11.37 -10.68 13.25
N LYS A 33 11.02 -11.87 12.74
CA LYS A 33 11.97 -12.92 12.39
C LYS A 33 12.54 -12.77 10.98
N LYS A 34 11.92 -11.92 10.13
CA LYS A 34 12.42 -11.63 8.78
C LYS A 34 13.74 -10.86 8.85
N PRO A 35 14.60 -10.96 7.82
CA PRO A 35 15.70 -10.02 7.63
C PRO A 35 15.21 -8.56 7.74
N PRO A 36 15.91 -7.69 8.49
CA PRO A 36 15.48 -6.31 8.70
C PRO A 36 15.22 -5.52 7.41
N ASP A 37 16.06 -5.72 6.39
CA ASP A 37 15.92 -5.04 5.10
C ASP A 37 14.65 -5.48 4.37
N GLN A 38 14.35 -6.78 4.36
CA GLN A 38 13.11 -7.32 3.79
C GLN A 38 11.87 -6.76 4.50
N LEU A 39 11.88 -6.75 5.83
CA LEU A 39 10.76 -6.19 6.60
C LEU A 39 10.58 -4.69 6.34
N ALA A 40 11.68 -3.94 6.21
CA ALA A 40 11.64 -2.52 5.90
C ALA A 40 11.06 -2.27 4.50
N GLU A 41 11.47 -3.07 3.50
CA GLU A 41 10.94 -2.99 2.13
C GLU A 41 9.43 -3.20 2.10
N GLU A 42 8.93 -4.24 2.77
CA GLU A 42 7.50 -4.57 2.85
C GLU A 42 6.68 -3.47 3.54
N ILE A 43 7.17 -2.95 4.67
CA ILE A 43 6.53 -1.81 5.35
C ILE A 43 6.47 -0.59 4.43
N MET A 44 7.55 -0.32 3.70
CA MET A 44 7.62 0.82 2.79
C MET A 44 6.73 0.62 1.56
N ALA A 45 6.59 -0.60 1.04
CA ALA A 45 5.67 -0.95 -0.03
C ALA A 45 4.23 -0.71 0.39
N LEU A 46 3.83 -1.17 1.57
CA LEU A 46 2.50 -0.92 2.12
C LEU A 46 2.23 0.58 2.36
N CYS A 47 3.25 1.34 2.79
CA CYS A 47 3.11 2.79 2.95
C CYS A 47 2.87 3.50 1.60
N ARG A 48 3.60 3.11 0.55
CA ARG A 48 3.42 3.62 -0.82
C ARG A 48 2.03 3.27 -1.35
N LEU A 49 1.58 2.03 -1.16
CA LEU A 49 0.25 1.58 -1.56
C LEU A 49 -0.85 2.37 -0.85
N SER A 50 -0.72 2.57 0.47
CA SER A 50 -1.67 3.37 1.25
C SER A 50 -1.77 4.82 0.76
N ALA A 51 -0.63 5.43 0.42
CA ALA A 51 -0.61 6.77 -0.17
C ALA A 51 -1.29 6.81 -1.55
N ALA A 52 -0.98 5.84 -2.42
CA ALA A 52 -1.55 5.77 -3.76
C ALA A 52 -3.07 5.64 -3.72
N ARG A 53 -3.61 4.75 -2.86
CA ARG A 53 -5.05 4.58 -2.65
C ARG A 53 -5.72 5.89 -2.22
N ALA A 54 -5.16 6.56 -1.20
CA ALA A 54 -5.70 7.82 -0.70
C ALA A 54 -5.69 8.93 -1.77
N GLN A 55 -4.62 9.02 -2.56
CA GLN A 55 -4.48 10.04 -3.60
C GLN A 55 -5.39 9.78 -4.81
N VAL A 56 -5.59 8.53 -5.20
CA VAL A 56 -6.57 8.14 -6.24
C VAL A 56 -7.98 8.46 -5.77
N GLU A 57 -8.34 8.08 -4.54
CA GLU A 57 -9.64 8.43 -3.94
C GLU A 57 -9.84 9.95 -3.91
N ARG A 58 -8.80 10.71 -3.52
CA ARG A 58 -8.84 12.18 -3.55
C ARG A 58 -9.06 12.73 -4.95
N ARG A 59 -8.41 12.17 -5.97
CA ARG A 59 -8.62 12.59 -7.37
C ARG A 59 -10.07 12.34 -7.79
N ARG A 60 -10.64 11.18 -7.45
CA ARG A 60 -12.05 10.83 -7.75
C ARG A 60 -13.01 11.82 -7.06
N ASP A 61 -12.81 12.09 -5.77
CA ASP A 61 -13.60 13.08 -5.02
C ASP A 61 -13.56 14.49 -5.63
N LEU A 62 -12.38 14.94 -6.09
CA LEU A 62 -12.26 16.24 -6.76
C LEU A 62 -12.98 16.27 -8.12
N ALA A 63 -12.87 15.19 -8.90
CA ALA A 63 -13.57 15.08 -10.17
C ALA A 63 -15.11 15.08 -9.97
N GLU A 64 -15.61 14.33 -8.98
CA GLU A 64 -17.03 14.28 -8.62
C GLU A 64 -17.58 15.64 -8.16
N LYS A 65 -16.74 16.45 -7.49
CA LYS A 65 -17.06 17.83 -7.10
C LYS A 65 -16.98 18.83 -8.25
N GLY A 66 -16.64 18.39 -9.45
CA GLY A 66 -16.60 19.23 -10.66
C GLY A 66 -15.32 20.04 -10.84
N TYR A 67 -14.24 19.74 -10.11
CA TYR A 67 -12.94 20.37 -10.37
C TYR A 67 -12.36 19.89 -11.70
N SER A 68 -11.84 20.82 -12.51
CA SER A 68 -11.24 20.50 -13.80
C SER A 68 -9.87 19.82 -13.64
N ALA A 69 -9.46 19.07 -14.66
CA ALA A 69 -8.13 18.45 -14.72
C ALA A 69 -7.00 19.47 -14.49
N SER A 70 -7.13 20.69 -15.02
CA SER A 70 -6.16 21.78 -14.83
C SER A 70 -5.97 22.22 -13.37
N VAL A 71 -6.94 21.96 -12.48
CA VAL A 71 -6.83 22.21 -11.03
C VAL A 71 -6.23 21.01 -10.30
N VAL A 72 -6.53 19.79 -10.76
CA VAL A 72 -6.12 18.55 -10.09
C VAL A 72 -4.69 18.14 -10.46
N GLU A 73 -4.28 18.30 -11.72
CA GLU A 73 -2.95 17.93 -12.23
C GLU A 73 -1.79 18.54 -11.42
N PRO A 74 -1.81 19.84 -11.04
CA PRO A 74 -0.74 20.43 -10.24
C PRO A 74 -0.56 19.81 -8.85
N LEU A 75 -1.58 19.14 -8.31
CA LEU A 75 -1.52 18.50 -6.99
C LEU A 75 -0.62 17.26 -6.97
N ARG A 76 -0.30 16.72 -8.16
CA ARG A 76 0.54 15.51 -8.34
C ARG A 76 0.07 14.36 -7.45
N LEU A 77 -1.23 14.06 -7.52
CA LEU A 77 -1.82 12.90 -6.87
C LEU A 77 -1.47 11.64 -7.68
N ALA A 78 -1.36 10.48 -7.06
CA ALA A 78 -1.05 9.21 -7.74
C ALA A 78 -2.15 8.81 -8.71
N THR A 79 -1.82 8.42 -9.95
CA THR A 79 -2.78 7.94 -10.95
C THR A 79 -3.26 6.51 -10.67
N GLU A 80 -4.29 6.05 -11.41
CA GLU A 80 -4.75 4.66 -11.34
C GLU A 80 -3.63 3.66 -11.73
N ASP A 81 -2.82 4.00 -12.74
CA ASP A 81 -1.68 3.16 -13.15
C ASP A 81 -0.57 3.12 -12.08
N GLU A 82 -0.37 4.22 -11.35
CA GLU A 82 0.55 4.26 -10.21
C GLU A 82 0.05 3.43 -9.03
N LEU A 83 -1.26 3.44 -8.80
CA LEU A 83 -1.90 2.57 -7.82
C LEU A 83 -1.75 1.11 -8.19
N ALA A 84 -2.06 0.72 -9.44
CA ALA A 84 -1.91 -0.66 -9.90
C ALA A 84 -0.46 -1.17 -9.71
N ARG A 85 0.54 -0.38 -10.08
CA ARG A 85 1.96 -0.73 -9.85
C ARG A 85 2.31 -0.88 -8.37
N ALA A 86 1.70 -0.09 -7.49
CA ALA A 86 1.91 -0.22 -6.04
C ALA A 86 1.21 -1.45 -5.46
N GLU A 87 0.10 -1.89 -6.06
CA GLU A 87 -0.58 -3.14 -5.70
C GLU A 87 0.25 -4.35 -6.14
N ASP A 88 0.76 -4.35 -7.38
CA ASP A 88 1.64 -5.39 -7.91
C ASP A 88 2.90 -5.57 -7.05
N ALA A 89 3.55 -4.46 -6.66
CA ALA A 89 4.75 -4.51 -5.82
C ALA A 89 4.53 -5.19 -4.46
N VAL A 90 3.34 -5.05 -3.87
CA VAL A 90 3.01 -5.71 -2.60
C VAL A 90 2.70 -7.21 -2.82
N LEU A 91 2.16 -7.58 -3.98
CA LEU A 91 1.89 -8.98 -4.33
C LEU A 91 3.18 -9.74 -4.66
N ASP A 92 4.08 -9.14 -5.44
CA ASP A 92 5.34 -9.77 -5.85
C ASP A 92 6.27 -10.06 -4.65
N GLU A 93 6.29 -9.19 -3.63
CA GLU A 93 7.06 -9.39 -2.39
C GLU A 93 6.60 -10.62 -1.57
N GLU A 94 5.36 -11.08 -1.78
CA GLU A 94 4.80 -12.24 -1.07
C GLU A 94 5.06 -13.58 -1.80
N ASP A 95 5.27 -13.57 -3.12
CA ASP A 95 5.57 -14.77 -3.92
C ASP A 95 6.97 -15.36 -3.61
N ASP A 96 7.82 -14.62 -2.89
CA ASP A 96 9.10 -15.10 -2.35
C ASP A 96 8.95 -15.90 -1.03
N LEU A 97 7.73 -16.06 -0.51
CA LEU A 97 7.46 -16.98 0.59
C LEU A 97 7.53 -18.42 0.06
N PRO A 98 8.25 -19.34 0.73
CA PRO A 98 8.36 -20.69 0.25
C PRO A 98 6.97 -21.33 0.16
N THR A 99 6.66 -21.91 -1.00
CA THR A 99 5.45 -22.69 -1.30
C THR A 99 5.41 -23.97 -0.45
N THR A 100 5.41 -23.84 0.87
CA THR A 100 5.47 -24.97 1.77
C THR A 100 4.05 -25.55 1.97
N TRP A 101 3.82 -26.63 1.21
CA TRP A 101 2.88 -27.74 1.45
C TRP A 101 1.39 -27.50 1.21
N GLY A 102 1.02 -27.15 -0.03
CA GLY A 102 -0.24 -27.63 -0.59
C GLY A 102 -0.13 -29.12 -0.94
N ARG A 103 -0.47 -30.01 -0.01
CA ARG A 103 -0.61 -31.46 -0.27
C ARG A 103 -1.51 -31.66 -1.49
N SER A 104 -1.05 -32.42 -2.47
CA SER A 104 -1.96 -33.14 -3.38
C SER A 104 -2.88 -34.03 -2.53
N VAL A 105 -4.18 -33.82 -2.66
CA VAL A 105 -5.21 -34.81 -2.37
C VAL A 105 -5.92 -35.11 -3.68
#